data_AF-A0A7X7NZ03-F1
#
_entry.id   AF-A0A7X7NZ03-F1
#
_cell.length_a   1.000
_cell.length_b   1.000
_cell.length_c   1.000
_cell.angle_alpha   90.00
_cell.angle_beta   90.00
_cell.angle_gamma   90.00
#
_symmetry.space_group_name_H-M   'P 1'
#
loop_
_entity.id
_entity.type
_entity.pdbx_description
1 polymer ?
#
loop_
_entity_poly.entity_id
_entity_poly.type
_entity_poly.pdbx_seq_one_letter_code
_entity_poly.pdbx_strand_id
1 'polypeptide(L)' 'PEPHRGKRNEPAYVREVVQKIAEIRGIPFEKVARLSSENAARLFGQSSKK' A
#
# COMPACT_ATOMS: atom_id res chain seq x y z
N PRO A 1 -2.53 7.41 -8.24
CA PRO A 1 -1.11 7.43 -8.68
C PRO A 1 -1.00 8.28 -9.96
N GLU A 2 0.19 8.77 -10.32
CA GLU A 2 0.36 9.68 -11.47
C GLU A 2 -0.26 9.19 -12.79
N PRO A 3 -0.13 7.91 -13.18
CA PRO A 3 -0.68 7.40 -14.43
C PRO A 3 -2.21 7.49 -14.55
N HIS A 4 -2.92 7.53 -13.41
CA HIS A 4 -4.39 7.54 -13.35
C HIS A 4 -4.97 8.91 -12.96
N ARG A 5 -4.14 9.96 -12.95
CA ARG A 5 -4.60 11.32 -12.63
C ARG A 5 -5.67 11.78 -13.62
N GLY A 6 -6.75 12.37 -13.11
CA GLY A 6 -7.89 12.82 -13.93
C GLY A 6 -8.94 11.74 -14.22
N LYS A 7 -8.73 10.50 -13.77
CA LYS A 7 -9.73 9.41 -13.81
C LYS A 7 -10.18 9.04 -12.39
N ARG A 8 -11.25 8.25 -12.27
CA ARG A 8 -11.68 7.68 -10.98
C ARG A 8 -10.55 6.83 -10.38
N ASN A 9 -10.28 7.03 -9.10
CA ASN A 9 -9.32 6.21 -8.36
C ASN A 9 -9.97 4.88 -7.98
N GLU A 10 -9.24 3.79 -8.19
CA GLU A 10 -9.68 2.42 -7.89
C GLU A 10 -8.78 1.78 -6.82
N PRO A 11 -9.31 0.90 -5.95
CA PRO A 11 -8.53 0.22 -4.91
C PRO A 11 -7.32 -0.57 -5.44
N ALA A 12 -7.40 -1.09 -6.66
CA ALA A 12 -6.28 -1.79 -7.30
C ALA A 12 -5.01 -0.92 -7.40
N TYR A 13 -5.16 0.41 -7.47
CA TYR A 13 -4.05 1.36 -7.58
C TYR A 13 -3.25 1.53 -6.29
N VAL A 14 -3.69 0.95 -5.17
CA VAL A 14 -2.91 0.91 -3.92
C VAL A 14 -1.55 0.23 -4.14
N ARG A 15 -1.47 -0.77 -5.03
CA ARG A 15 -0.20 -1.41 -5.41
C ARG A 15 0.83 -0.39 -5.93
N GLU A 16 0.40 0.52 -6.81
CA GLU A 16 1.28 1.55 -7.39
C GLU A 16 1.75 2.56 -6.34
N VAL A 17 0.92 2.86 -5.35
CA VAL A 17 1.28 3.72 -4.22
C VAL A 17 2.34 3.05 -3.35
N VAL A 18 2.16 1.76 -3.02
CA VAL A 18 3.14 0.97 -2.25
C VAL A 18 4.47 0.89 -2.98
N GLN A 19 4.46 0.67 -4.30
CA GLN A 19 5.66 0.69 -5.13
C GLN A 19 6.36 2.05 -5.07
N LYS A 20 5.61 3.15 -5.17
CA LYS A 20 6.21 4.48 -5.08
C LYS A 20 6.82 4.78 -3.71
N ILE A 21 6.19 4.31 -2.64
CA ILE A 21 6.72 4.42 -1.27
C ILE A 21 8.02 3.62 -1.14
N ALA A 22 8.06 2.40 -1.67
CA ALA A 22 9.25 1.54 -1.67
C ALA A 22 10.43 2.21 -2.37
N GLU A 23 10.21 2.79 -3.55
CA GLU A 23 11.21 3.58 -4.29
C GLU A 23 11.73 4.77 -3.46
N ILE A 24 10.83 5.59 -2.90
CA ILE A 24 11.21 6.79 -2.12
C ILE A 24 12.00 6.42 -0.87
N ARG A 25 11.65 5.29 -0.23
CA ARG A 25 12.24 4.86 1.04
C ARG A 25 13.45 3.93 0.87
N GLY A 26 13.75 3.49 -0.36
CA GLY A 26 14.86 2.56 -0.63
C GLY A 26 14.70 1.20 0.05
N ILE A 27 13.46 0.71 0.24
CA ILE A 27 13.17 -0.57 0.89
C ILE A 27 12.32 -1.47 -0.01
N PRO A 28 12.34 -2.80 0.18
CA PRO A 28 11.57 -3.73 -0.67
C PRO A 28 10.07 -3.47 -0.62
N PHE A 29 9.39 -3.68 -1.75
CA PHE A 29 7.94 -3.56 -1.89
C PHE A 29 7.21 -4.39 -0.83
N GLU A 30 7.62 -5.64 -0.64
CA GLU A 30 7.05 -6.60 0.29
C GLU A 30 7.14 -6.10 1.73
N LYS A 31 8.22 -5.38 2.06
CA LYS A 31 8.40 -4.78 3.38
C LYS A 31 7.40 -3.66 3.62
N VAL A 32 7.19 -2.78 2.63
CA VAL A 32 6.17 -1.71 2.72
C VAL A 32 4.77 -2.30 2.81
N ALA A 33 4.46 -3.27 1.93
CA ALA A 33 3.18 -3.95 1.90
C ALA A 33 2.86 -4.56 3.27
N ARG A 34 3.77 -5.39 3.80
CA ARG A 34 3.61 -6.03 5.11
C ARG A 34 3.38 -5.02 6.23
N LEU A 35 4.24 -3.99 6.33
CA LEU A 35 4.11 -2.97 7.38
C LEU A 35 2.80 -2.18 7.27
N SER A 36 2.38 -1.85 6.05
CA SER A 36 1.11 -1.14 5.84
C SER A 36 -0.10 -1.99 6.21
N SER A 37 -0.10 -3.28 5.85
CA SER A 37 -1.15 -4.25 6.21
C SER A 37 -1.23 -4.47 7.72
N GLU A 38 -0.09 -4.66 8.39
CA GLU A 38 -0.04 -4.82 9.85
C GLU A 38 -0.52 -3.56 10.58
N ASN A 39 -0.17 -2.37 10.09
CA ASN A 39 -0.65 -1.12 10.66
C ASN A 39 -2.16 -0.94 10.46
N ALA A 40 -2.68 -1.24 9.28
CA ALA A 40 -4.13 -1.19 9.02
C ALA A 40 -4.88 -2.21 9.89
N ALA A 41 -4.38 -3.44 10.00
CA ALA A 41 -4.90 -4.48 10.87
C ALA A 41 -5.00 -4.01 12.33
N ARG A 42 -3.93 -3.43 12.85
CA ARG A 42 -3.90 -2.87 14.22
C ARG A 42 -4.85 -1.69 14.40
N LEU A 43 -4.93 -0.79 13.42
CA LEU A 43 -5.74 0.43 13.51
C LEU A 43 -7.24 0.14 13.41
N PHE A 44 -7.63 -0.78 12.53
CA PHE A 44 -9.03 -1.09 12.23
C PHE A 44 -9.51 -2.39 12.89
N GLY A 45 -8.72 -2.99 13.78
CA GLY A 45 -9.08 -4.23 14.50
C GLY A 45 -9.21 -5.45 13.62
N GLN A 46 -8.66 -5.43 12.40
CA GLN A 46 -8.67 -6.59 11.51
C GLN A 46 -7.54 -7.53 11.91
N SER A 47 -7.86 -8.61 12.63
CA SER A 47 -6.89 -9.68 12.85
C SER A 47 -6.54 -10.25 11.47
N SER A 48 -5.29 -10.11 11.03
CA SER A 48 -4.80 -10.76 9.81
C SER A 48 -4.94 -12.28 10.02
N LYS A 49 -6.08 -12.84 9.63
CA LYS A 49 -6.23 -14.29 9.51
C LYS A 49 -5.25 -14.73 8.43
N LYS A 50 -4.24 -15.50 8.85
CA LYS A 50 -3.49 -16.39 7.97
C LYS A 50 -4.45 -17.34 7.28
#